data_AF-A0A9D2GA36-F1
#
_entry.id   AF-A0A9D2GA36-F1
#
_cell.length_a   1.000
_cell.length_b   1.000
_cell.length_c   1.000
_cell.angle_alpha   90.00
_cell.angle_beta   90.00
_cell.angle_gamma   90.00
#
_symmetry.space_group_name_H-M   'P 1'
#
loop_
_entity.id
_entity.type
_entity.pdbx_description
1 polymer ?
#
loop_
_entity_poly.entity_id
_entity_poly.type
_entity_poly.pdbx_seq_one_letter_code
_entity_poly.pdbx_strand_id
1 'polypeptide(L)'
;MERLIREETIIVGGEEKAACNYENNDCNDSCMYGRCKWQGKANMLLKEYEDTGLTPDQTRGLAERDTAKAPEEIQDAYGDTRLICPNCRNSVINYFNRSRPPQFCMICGQRLKFGE
;
A
#
# COMPACT_ATOMS: atom_id res chain seq x y z
N MET A 1 -5.17 0.25 -16.13
CA MET A 1 -5.72 -1.10 -16.33
C MET A 1 -6.99 -1.18 -15.52
N GLU A 2 -8.15 -1.17 -16.18
CA GLU A 2 -9.42 -1.41 -15.49
C GLU A 2 -9.42 -2.83 -14.93
N ARG A 3 -9.81 -2.96 -13.65
CA ARG A 3 -9.99 -4.24 -13.00
C ARG A 3 -11.26 -4.85 -13.54
N LEU A 4 -11.14 -6.02 -14.18
CA LEU A 4 -12.30 -6.87 -14.44
C LEU A 4 -12.72 -7.50 -13.11
N ILE A 5 -13.63 -6.83 -12.41
CA ILE A 5 -14.36 -7.40 -11.28
C ILE A 5 -15.34 -8.39 -11.92
N ARG A 6 -15.09 -9.69 -11.79
CA ARG A 6 -16.04 -10.69 -12.29
C ARG A 6 -17.01 -11.10 -11.20
N GLU A 7 -18.29 -11.07 -11.57
CA GLU A 7 -19.42 -11.37 -10.70
C GLU A 7 -19.62 -12.90 -10.51
N GLU A 8 -18.98 -13.75 -11.34
CA GLU A 8 -19.22 -15.21 -11.31
C GLU A 8 -17.91 -16.03 -11.36
N THR A 9 -17.73 -16.91 -10.37
CA THR A 9 -16.68 -17.95 -10.31
C THR A 9 -17.28 -19.34 -10.45
N ILE A 10 -16.51 -20.28 -11.00
CA ILE A 10 -16.90 -21.68 -11.16
C ILE A 10 -15.86 -22.60 -10.52
N ILE A 11 -16.31 -23.70 -9.91
CA ILE A 11 -15.43 -24.72 -9.33
C ILE A 11 -15.22 -25.82 -10.36
N VAL A 12 -13.98 -26.07 -10.75
CA VAL A 12 -13.63 -27.13 -11.70
C VAL A 12 -12.49 -27.97 -11.15
N GLY A 13 -12.77 -29.24 -10.83
CA GLY A 13 -11.76 -30.16 -10.29
C GLY A 13 -11.24 -29.75 -8.90
N GLY A 14 -12.04 -29.03 -8.12
CA GLY A 14 -11.67 -28.53 -6.78
C GLY A 14 -10.95 -27.18 -6.78
N GLU A 15 -10.62 -26.62 -7.95
CA GLU A 15 -10.03 -25.28 -8.07
C GLU A 15 -11.11 -24.27 -8.50
N GLU A 16 -11.19 -23.13 -7.80
CA GLU A 16 -12.01 -21.99 -8.20
C GLU A 16 -11.38 -21.28 -9.41
N LYS A 17 -12.19 -21.00 -10.44
CA LYS A 17 -11.74 -20.37 -11.70
C LYS A 17 -12.73 -19.30 -12.13
N ALA A 18 -12.21 -18.23 -12.73
CA ALA A 18 -13.03 -17.15 -13.28
C ALA A 18 -13.68 -17.59 -14.60
N ALA A 19 -15.01 -17.56 -14.67
CA ALA A 19 -15.77 -17.83 -15.89
C ALA A 19 -15.64 -16.66 -16.88
N CYS A 20 -15.55 -16.92 -18.18
CA CYS A 20 -15.50 -15.90 -19.24
C CYS A 20 -16.46 -16.19 -20.36
N ASN A 21 -17.00 -15.15 -20.99
CA ASN A 21 -17.62 -15.24 -22.30
C ASN A 21 -16.60 -14.87 -23.38
N TYR A 22 -16.43 -15.76 -24.37
CA TYR A 22 -15.55 -15.55 -25.50
C TYR A 22 -16.02 -14.39 -26.40
N GLU A 23 -17.33 -14.20 -26.52
CA GLU A 23 -17.94 -13.19 -27.40
C GLU A 23 -17.77 -11.76 -26.86
N ASN A 24 -17.75 -11.61 -25.53
CA ASN A 24 -17.61 -10.30 -24.87
C ASN A 24 -16.15 -9.88 -24.67
N ASN A 25 -15.19 -10.72 -25.07
CA ASN A 25 -13.76 -10.53 -24.83
C ASN A 25 -13.45 -10.23 -23.35
N ASP A 26 -14.11 -10.94 -22.43
CA ASP A 26 -13.99 -10.69 -21.00
C ASP A 26 -12.57 -10.97 -20.45
N CYS A 27 -11.67 -11.57 -21.24
CA CYS A 27 -10.29 -11.92 -20.86
C CYS A 27 -9.27 -11.16 -21.70
N ASN A 28 -8.24 -10.55 -21.09
CA ASN A 28 -7.14 -9.90 -21.84
C ASN A 28 -6.15 -10.89 -22.49
N ASP A 29 -6.25 -12.19 -22.21
CA ASP A 29 -5.33 -13.23 -22.70
C ASP A 29 -6.00 -14.22 -23.67
N SER A 30 -6.88 -15.09 -23.16
CA SER A 30 -7.63 -16.08 -23.95
C SER A 30 -8.75 -16.68 -23.11
N CYS A 31 -9.96 -16.68 -23.67
CA CYS A 31 -11.11 -17.38 -23.09
C CYS A 31 -11.19 -18.79 -23.70
N MET A 32 -10.78 -19.82 -22.95
CA MET A 32 -10.77 -21.21 -23.45
C MET A 32 -11.73 -22.07 -22.64
N TYR A 33 -12.77 -22.59 -23.30
CA TYR A 33 -13.87 -23.34 -22.68
C TYR A 33 -14.59 -22.53 -21.58
N GLY A 34 -14.81 -21.23 -21.81
CA GLY A 34 -15.45 -20.35 -20.86
C GLY A 34 -14.60 -20.03 -19.62
N ARG A 35 -13.27 -20.16 -19.70
CA ARG A 35 -12.34 -19.86 -18.59
C ARG A 35 -11.20 -18.94 -19.04
N CYS A 36 -10.85 -17.93 -18.22
CA CYS A 36 -9.60 -17.20 -18.43
C CYS A 36 -8.42 -18.04 -17.91
N LYS A 37 -7.35 -18.11 -18.68
CA LYS A 37 -6.18 -18.94 -18.33
C LYS A 37 -5.30 -18.28 -17.26
N TRP A 38 -5.01 -16.98 -17.39
CA TRP A 38 -4.08 -16.27 -16.50
C TRP A 38 -4.76 -15.26 -15.56
N GLN A 39 -5.75 -14.52 -16.05
CA GLN A 39 -6.40 -13.46 -15.25
C GLN A 39 -7.04 -14.00 -13.97
N GLY A 40 -7.64 -15.21 -14.01
CA GLY A 40 -8.29 -15.80 -12.84
C GLY A 40 -7.32 -16.07 -11.69
N LYS A 41 -6.17 -16.71 -11.97
CA LYS A 41 -5.15 -16.99 -10.95
C LYS A 41 -4.49 -15.71 -10.43
N ALA A 42 -4.19 -14.76 -11.32
CA ALA A 42 -3.61 -13.48 -10.93
C ALA A 42 -4.56 -12.67 -10.03
N ASN A 43 -5.85 -12.56 -10.42
CA ASN A 43 -6.84 -11.82 -9.66
C ASN A 43 -7.17 -12.46 -8.30
N MET A 44 -7.19 -13.80 -8.20
CA MET A 44 -7.38 -14.49 -6.90
C MET A 44 -6.20 -14.24 -5.96
N LEU A 45 -4.97 -14.35 -6.44
CA LEU A 45 -3.79 -14.03 -5.63
C LEU A 45 -3.78 -12.56 -5.22
N LEU A 46 -4.08 -11.64 -6.15
CA LEU A 46 -4.22 -10.21 -5.86
C LEU A 46 -5.32 -9.95 -4.82
N LYS A 47 -6.44 -10.66 -4.88
CA LYS A 47 -7.53 -10.54 -3.89
C LYS A 47 -7.05 -10.85 -2.48
N GLU A 48 -6.28 -11.92 -2.28
CA GLU A 48 -5.71 -12.26 -0.96
C GLU A 48 -4.77 -11.17 -0.41
N TYR A 49 -3.93 -10.56 -1.27
CA TYR A 49 -3.05 -9.47 -0.85
C TYR A 49 -3.78 -8.14 -0.64
N GLU A 50 -4.92 -7.93 -1.29
CA GLU A 50 -5.66 -6.67 -1.27
C GLU A 50 -6.88 -6.66 -0.35
N ASP A 51 -7.27 -7.81 0.23
CA ASP A 51 -8.34 -7.93 1.23
C ASP A 51 -7.90 -7.38 2.61
N THR A 52 -7.32 -6.18 2.56
CA THR A 52 -6.92 -5.35 3.69
C THR A 52 -8.06 -4.46 4.15
N GLY A 53 -9.18 -4.41 3.40
CA GLY A 53 -10.26 -3.45 3.58
C GLY A 53 -9.88 -2.00 3.22
N LEU A 54 -8.71 -1.77 2.63
CA LEU A 54 -8.20 -0.45 2.26
C LEU A 54 -8.34 -0.19 0.76
N THR A 55 -8.60 1.06 0.39
CA THR A 55 -8.57 1.47 -1.01
C THR A 55 -7.13 1.52 -1.54
N PRO A 56 -6.91 1.42 -2.87
CA PRO A 56 -5.57 1.52 -3.45
C PRO A 56 -4.81 2.80 -3.03
N ASP A 57 -5.51 3.91 -2.84
CA ASP A 57 -4.92 5.18 -2.40
C ASP A 57 -4.50 5.14 -0.92
N GLN A 58 -5.28 4.48 -0.06
CA GLN A 58 -4.91 4.27 1.33
C GLN A 58 -3.69 3.36 1.45
N THR A 59 -3.63 2.29 0.66
CA THR A 59 -2.48 1.38 0.59
C THR A 59 -1.22 2.12 0.12
N ARG A 60 -1.35 2.96 -0.92
CA ARG A 60 -0.24 3.82 -1.37
C ARG A 60 0.21 4.78 -0.28
N GLY A 61 -0.73 5.40 0.45
CA GLY A 61 -0.43 6.26 1.58
C GLY A 61 0.28 5.56 2.75
N LEU A 62 0.04 4.26 2.97
CA LEU A 62 0.80 3.45 3.92
C LEU A 62 2.23 3.21 3.44
N ALA A 63 2.42 2.84 2.18
CA ALA A 63 3.74 2.64 1.59
C ALA A 63 4.59 3.93 1.62
N GLU A 64 3.99 5.09 1.31
CA GLU A 64 4.66 6.38 1.38
C GLU A 64 5.06 6.78 2.81
N ARG A 65 4.26 6.38 3.80
CA ARG A 65 4.54 6.61 5.22
C ARG A 65 5.63 5.70 5.75
N ASP A 66 5.70 4.46 5.29
CA ASP A 66 6.74 3.50 5.65
C ASP A 66 8.07 3.73 4.92
N THR A 67 8.02 4.45 3.79
CA THR A 67 9.23 4.93 3.12
C THR A 67 9.99 5.87 4.06
N ALA A 68 11.23 5.53 4.41
CA ALA A 68 12.02 6.29 5.37
C ALA A 68 12.40 7.68 4.82
N LYS A 69 12.05 8.74 5.57
CA LYS A 69 12.35 10.14 5.21
C LYS A 69 13.20 10.79 6.29
N ALA A 70 14.12 11.67 5.89
CA ALA A 70 14.88 12.46 6.84
C ALA A 70 13.97 13.56 7.45
N PRO A 71 14.05 13.82 8.76
CA PRO A 71 13.41 14.98 9.36
C PRO A 71 14.06 16.28 8.90
N GLU A 72 13.27 17.35 8.87
CA GLU A 72 13.73 18.69 8.53
C GLU A 72 14.23 19.40 9.79
N GLU A 73 15.39 20.05 9.72
CA GLU A 73 15.90 20.90 10.80
C GLU A 73 15.49 22.36 10.55
N ILE A 74 14.75 22.94 11.49
CA ILE A 74 14.35 24.34 11.46
C ILE A 74 14.90 25.04 12.70
N GLN A 75 15.53 26.20 12.50
CA GLN A 75 15.94 27.09 13.59
C GLN A 75 14.78 28.00 13.97
N ASP A 76 14.52 28.12 15.28
CA ASP A 76 13.61 29.13 15.77
C ASP A 76 14.26 30.51 15.90
N ALA A 77 13.46 31.54 16.20
CA ALA A 77 13.90 32.93 16.31
C ALA A 77 14.94 33.17 17.43
N TYR A 78 15.14 32.18 18.31
CA TYR A 78 16.12 32.23 19.41
C TYR A 78 17.39 31.44 19.08
N GLY A 79 17.46 30.81 17.89
CA GLY A 79 18.61 30.04 17.43
C GLY A 79 18.58 28.56 17.85
N ASP A 80 17.49 28.09 18.45
CA ASP A 80 17.34 26.67 18.82
C ASP A 80 16.89 25.86 17.60
N THR A 81 17.61 24.78 17.30
CA THR A 81 17.27 23.87 16.20
C THR A 81 16.25 22.83 16.65
N ARG A 82 15.16 22.67 15.88
CA ARG A 82 14.12 21.66 16.10
C ARG A 82 13.98 20.78 14.88
N LEU A 83 13.82 19.48 15.13
CA LEU A 83 13.54 18.48 14.09
C LEU A 83 12.03 18.41 13.84
N ILE A 84 11.63 18.45 12.59
CA ILE A 84 10.25 18.48 12.14
C ILE A 84 9.98 17.31 11.19
N CYS A 85 8.82 16.68 11.35
CA CYS A 85 8.40 15.58 10.52
C CYS A 85 8.00 16.10 9.12
N PRO A 86 8.53 15.53 8.03
CA PRO A 86 8.25 16.00 6.67
C PRO A 86 6.80 15.75 6.23
N ASN A 87 6.09 14.85 6.93
CA ASN A 87 4.71 14.51 6.59
C ASN A 87 3.69 15.38 7.36
N CYS A 88 3.76 15.40 8.70
CA CYS A 88 2.76 16.10 9.52
C CYS A 88 3.20 17.47 10.05
N ARG A 89 4.43 17.91 9.75
CA ARG A 89 5.03 19.18 10.24
C ARG A 89 5.11 19.34 11.76
N ASN A 90 4.79 18.29 12.53
CA ASN A 90 4.97 18.29 13.98
C ASN A 90 6.44 18.04 14.34
N SER A 91 6.81 18.44 15.56
CA SER A 91 8.14 18.19 16.10
C SER A 91 8.40 16.68 16.25
N VAL A 92 9.60 16.27 15.85
CA VAL A 92 10.09 14.91 16.03
C VAL A 92 10.66 14.80 17.43
N ILE A 93 9.82 14.33 18.35
CA ILE A 93 10.18 14.15 19.76
C ILE A 93 9.94 12.70 20.16
N ASN A 94 10.88 12.12 20.91
CA ASN A 94 10.68 10.86 21.59
C ASN A 94 10.16 11.11 23.01
N TYR A 95 8.87 10.87 23.23
CA TYR A 95 8.23 11.08 24.54
C TYR A 95 8.77 10.14 25.63
N PHE A 96 9.27 8.96 25.25
CA PHE A 96 9.77 7.96 26.20
C PHE A 96 11.26 8.11 26.51
N ASN A 97 12.07 8.61 25.57
CA ASN A 97 13.49 8.82 25.77
C ASN A 97 14.03 9.98 24.93
N ARG A 98 14.22 11.14 25.55
CA ARG A 98 14.70 12.36 24.88
C ARG A 98 16.11 12.24 24.31
N SER A 99 16.92 11.30 24.81
CA SER A 99 18.31 11.10 24.37
C SER A 99 18.41 10.25 23.09
N ARG A 100 17.32 9.65 22.60
CA ARG A 100 17.33 8.82 21.39
C ARG A 100 16.28 9.29 20.37
N PRO A 101 16.67 9.52 19.10
CA PRO A 101 15.71 9.88 18.07
C PRO A 101 14.73 8.71 17.82
N PRO A 102 13.43 8.98 17.65
CA PRO A 102 12.44 7.93 17.43
C PRO A 102 12.50 7.43 15.97
N GLN A 103 12.46 6.12 15.74
CA GLN A 103 12.48 5.53 14.38
C GLN A 103 11.23 5.91 13.54
N PHE A 104 10.14 6.26 14.21
CA PHE A 104 8.90 6.71 13.58
C PHE A 104 8.43 8.01 14.23
N CYS A 105 7.79 8.88 13.46
CA CYS A 105 7.11 10.03 13.99
C CYS A 105 5.99 9.56 14.94
N MET A 106 6.07 9.94 16.22
CA MET A 106 5.09 9.52 17.24
C MET A 106 3.69 10.13 17.05
N ILE A 107 3.54 11.07 16.11
CA ILE A 107 2.24 11.70 15.80
C ILE A 107 1.56 11.01 14.62
N CYS A 108 2.24 10.88 13.47
CA CYS A 108 1.63 10.36 12.24
C CYS A 108 2.13 8.98 11.80
N GLY A 109 3.15 8.43 12.46
CA GLY A 109 3.73 7.13 12.12
C GLY A 109 4.67 7.12 10.90
N GLN A 110 5.03 8.29 10.35
CA GLN A 110 6.04 8.40 9.28
C GLN A 110 7.35 7.75 9.73
N ARG A 111 7.91 6.85 8.93
CA ARG A 111 9.23 6.28 9.19
C ARG A 111 10.32 7.33 8.97
N LEU A 112 11.19 7.48 9.94
CA LEU A 112 12.25 8.49 9.97
C LEU A 112 13.62 7.83 9.81
N LYS A 113 14.49 8.46 9.04
CA LYS A 113 15.91 8.11 8.93
C LYS A 113 16.75 9.27 9.46
N PHE A 114 17.65 8.99 10.39
CA PHE A 114 18.60 9.96 10.92
C PHE A 114 20.00 9.51 10.50
N GLY A 115 20.69 10.30 9.67
CA GLY A 115 22.04 9.99 9.21
C GLY A 115 22.20 8.61 8.54
N GLU A 116 23.44 8.24 8.26
CA GLU A 116 23.83 6.82 8.11
C GLU A 116 24.20 6.24 9.47
#